data_AF-A0A3D5BA64-F1
#
_entry.id   AF-A0A3D5BA64-F1
#
_cell.length_a   1.000
_cell.length_b   1.000
_cell.length_c   1.000
_cell.angle_alpha   90.00
_cell.angle_beta   90.00
_cell.angle_gamma   90.00
#
_symmetry.space_group_name_H-M   'P 1'
#
loop_
_entity.id
_entity.type
_entity.pdbx_description
1 polymer ?
#
loop_
_entity_poly.entity_id
_entity_poly.type
_entity_poly.pdbx_seq_one_letter_code
_entity_poly.pdbx_strand_id
1 'polypeptide(L)'
;MKLNKPYTSKQYADLAVYCNENNCHIEDKGDYLESVKNPPLPEPTDDEQRQNRAAAYQAEVDPITAHIERLRDEAEPDEVKIAELIAERTKKVEEIKQKFPYKNGEEK
;
A
#
# COMPACT_ATOMS: atom_id res chain seq x y z
N MET A 1 -16.11 20.03 11.66
CA MET A 1 -17.22 20.83 11.10
C MET A 1 -18.52 20.51 11.82
N LYS A 2 -19.36 21.51 12.11
CA LYS A 2 -20.66 21.35 12.77
C LYS A 2 -21.77 21.94 11.90
N LEU A 3 -22.95 21.33 11.91
CA LEU A 3 -24.13 21.76 11.17
C LEU A 3 -25.37 21.77 12.09
N ASN A 4 -25.86 22.95 12.43
CA ASN A 4 -26.99 23.10 13.37
C ASN A 4 -28.35 22.84 12.68
N LYS A 5 -29.33 22.31 13.41
CA LYS A 5 -30.70 22.13 12.93
C LYS A 5 -31.52 23.44 13.02
N PRO A 6 -32.48 23.68 12.11
CA PRO A 6 -32.76 22.89 10.90
C PRO A 6 -31.72 23.17 9.82
N TYR A 7 -31.28 22.13 9.11
CA TYR A 7 -30.39 22.23 7.97
C TYR A 7 -31.09 21.78 6.68
N THR A 8 -30.60 22.27 5.55
CA THR A 8 -31.06 21.88 4.22
C THR A 8 -30.34 20.62 3.74
N SER A 9 -30.93 19.92 2.76
CA SER A 9 -30.28 18.77 2.12
C SER A 9 -28.92 19.14 1.50
N LYS A 10 -28.77 20.37 1.00
CA LYS A 10 -27.49 20.85 0.45
C LYS A 10 -26.42 20.93 1.54
N GLN A 11 -26.74 21.51 2.69
CA GLN A 11 -25.79 21.62 3.81
C GLN A 11 -25.37 20.24 4.35
N TYR A 12 -26.31 19.27 4.36
CA TYR A 12 -25.97 17.89 4.71
C TYR A 12 -25.04 17.25 3.68
N ALA A 13 -25.32 17.44 2.37
CA ALA A 13 -24.46 16.92 1.30
C ALA A 13 -23.04 17.49 1.38
N ASP A 14 -22.90 18.80 1.63
CA ASP A 14 -21.60 19.45 1.80
C ASP A 14 -20.82 18.87 3.00
N LEU A 15 -21.51 18.62 4.12
CA LEU A 15 -20.91 17.96 5.29
C LEU A 15 -20.47 16.51 4.99
N ALA A 16 -21.24 15.77 4.19
CA ALA A 16 -20.90 14.41 3.80
C ALA A 16 -19.68 14.35 2.88
N VAL A 17 -19.58 15.26 1.90
CA VAL A 17 -18.39 15.40 1.05
C VAL A 17 -17.17 15.72 1.90
N TYR A 18 -17.30 16.69 2.82
CA TYR A 18 -16.24 17.03 3.76
C TYR A 18 -15.75 15.81 4.56
N CYS A 19 -16.67 14.98 5.06
CA CYS A 19 -16.31 13.78 5.83
C CYS A 19 -15.53 12.75 5.01
N ASN A 20 -15.93 12.51 3.76
CA ASN A 20 -15.24 11.60 2.85
C ASN A 20 -13.80 12.05 2.56
N GLU A 21 -13.59 13.35 2.34
CA GLU A 21 -12.27 13.91 2.04
C GLU A 21 -11.35 13.97 3.26
N ASN A 22 -11.90 14.04 4.48
CA ASN A 22 -11.13 14.28 5.70
C ASN A 22 -11.01 13.05 6.61
N ASN A 23 -11.45 11.87 6.15
CA ASN A 23 -11.54 10.65 6.94
C ASN A 23 -12.31 10.86 8.25
N CYS A 24 -13.55 11.34 8.13
CA CYS A 24 -14.46 11.56 9.24
C CYS A 24 -15.77 10.80 9.02
N HIS A 25 -16.55 10.63 10.08
CA HIS A 25 -17.96 10.24 10.02
C HIS A 25 -18.85 11.35 10.59
N ILE A 26 -20.14 11.32 10.24
CA ILE A 26 -21.14 12.26 10.77
C ILE A 26 -21.81 11.62 11.98
N GLU A 27 -21.80 12.30 13.12
CA GLU A 27 -22.57 11.94 14.31
C GLU A 27 -23.71 12.95 14.54
N ASP A 28 -24.90 12.47 14.87
CA ASP A 28 -26.03 13.30 15.31
C ASP A 28 -25.95 13.53 16.82
N LYS A 29 -25.86 14.80 17.23
CA LYS A 29 -25.79 15.23 18.63
C LYS A 29 -27.14 15.73 19.15
N GLY A 30 -28.23 15.52 18.41
CA GLY A 30 -29.56 16.03 18.73
C GLY A 30 -29.78 17.38 18.06
N ASP A 31 -29.14 18.45 18.56
CA ASP A 31 -29.35 19.83 18.07
C ASP A 31 -28.53 20.17 16.81
N TYR A 32 -27.49 19.37 16.54
CA TYR A 32 -26.57 19.57 15.43
C TYR A 32 -25.96 18.25 14.98
N LEU A 33 -25.44 18.24 13.74
CA LEU A 33 -24.57 17.20 13.23
C LEU A 33 -23.11 17.63 13.40
N GLU A 34 -22.25 16.69 13.75
CA GLU A 34 -20.82 16.90 13.90
C GLU A 34 -20.05 15.93 13.02
N SER A 35 -19.07 16.45 12.30
CA SER A 35 -18.06 15.60 11.67
C SER A 35 -17.01 15.24 12.71
N VAL A 36 -16.90 13.96 12.99
CA VAL A 36 -15.96 13.38 13.96
C VAL A 36 -14.89 12.65 13.17
N LYS A 37 -13.61 12.91 13.48
CA LYS A 37 -12.51 12.22 12.81
C LYS A 37 -12.56 10.73 13.13
N ASN A 38 -12.45 9.90 12.09
CA ASN A 38 -12.18 8.49 12.30
C ASN A 38 -10.78 8.34 12.91
N PRO A 39 -10.55 7.31 13.73
CA PRO A 39 -9.19 6.93 14.09
C PRO A 39 -8.40 6.64 12.80
N PRO A 40 -7.07 6.87 12.80
CA PRO A 40 -6.24 6.42 11.71
C PRO A 40 -6.41 4.91 11.55
N LEU A 41 -6.39 4.43 10.31
CA LEU A 41 -6.33 3.00 10.06
C LEU A 41 -5.09 2.43 10.78
N PRO A 42 -5.22 1.26 11.43
CA PRO A 42 -4.08 0.64 12.06
C PRO A 42 -3.00 0.38 11.01
N GLU A 43 -1.74 0.57 11.39
CA GLU A 43 -0.63 0.18 10.54
C GLU A 43 -0.71 -1.34 10.26
N PRO A 44 -0.36 -1.78 9.03
CA PRO A 44 -0.32 -3.20 8.72
C PRO A 44 0.46 -4.01 9.75
N THR A 45 -0.05 -5.19 10.06
CA THR A 45 0.63 -6.19 10.89
C THR A 45 1.82 -6.80 10.14
N ASP A 46 2.75 -7.44 10.85
CA ASP A 46 3.89 -8.11 10.21
C ASP A 46 3.45 -9.25 9.28
N ASP A 47 2.33 -9.91 9.58
CA ASP A 47 1.78 -10.96 8.71
C ASP A 47 1.17 -10.37 7.43
N GLU A 48 0.48 -9.23 7.51
CA GLU A 48 0.02 -8.50 6.32
C GLU A 48 1.20 -7.97 5.50
N GLN A 49 2.24 -7.43 6.14
CA GLN A 49 3.46 -7.01 5.46
C GLN A 49 4.13 -8.19 4.76
N ARG A 50 4.18 -9.37 5.39
CA ARG A 50 4.74 -10.58 4.78
C ARG A 50 3.96 -11.02 3.56
N GLN A 51 2.63 -11.02 3.64
CA GLN A 51 1.76 -11.36 2.51
C GLN A 51 1.93 -10.37 1.35
N ASN A 52 1.93 -9.07 1.65
CA ASN A 52 2.14 -8.01 0.65
C ASN A 52 3.52 -8.13 0.00
N ARG A 53 4.55 -8.40 0.81
CA ARG A 53 5.91 -8.59 0.33
C ARG A 53 6.02 -9.83 -0.56
N ALA A 54 5.47 -10.96 -0.15
CA ALA A 54 5.44 -12.19 -0.94
C ALA A 54 4.73 -11.99 -2.29
N ALA A 55 3.57 -11.31 -2.30
CA ALA A 55 2.87 -10.99 -3.54
C ALA A 55 3.70 -10.07 -4.46
N ALA A 56 4.41 -9.08 -3.89
CA ALA A 56 5.30 -8.21 -4.66
C ALA A 56 6.52 -8.95 -5.24
N TYR A 57 7.13 -9.87 -4.47
CA TYR A 57 8.19 -10.74 -4.99
C TYR A 57 7.69 -11.56 -6.17
N GLN A 58 6.52 -12.18 -6.03
CA GLN A 58 5.92 -13.00 -7.10
C GLN A 58 5.64 -12.19 -8.37
N ALA A 59 5.21 -10.93 -8.21
CA ALA A 59 4.89 -10.07 -9.34
C ALA A 59 6.13 -9.45 -10.02
N GLU A 60 7.15 -9.05 -9.24
CA GLU A 60 8.24 -8.19 -9.74
C GLU A 60 9.60 -8.90 -9.78
N VAL A 61 9.89 -9.84 -8.89
CA VAL A 61 11.21 -10.48 -8.74
C VAL A 61 11.27 -11.84 -9.42
N ASP A 62 10.22 -12.64 -9.31
CA ASP A 62 10.16 -13.99 -9.89
C ASP A 62 10.30 -13.96 -11.42
N PRO A 63 9.65 -13.05 -12.18
CA PRO A 63 9.83 -12.98 -13.63
C PRO A 63 11.27 -12.68 -14.05
N ILE A 64 11.97 -11.82 -13.30
CA ILE A 64 13.38 -11.49 -13.53
C ILE A 64 14.25 -12.71 -13.24
N THR A 65 13.98 -13.40 -12.13
CA THR A 65 14.69 -14.63 -11.73
C THR A 65 14.56 -15.70 -12.82
N ALA A 66 13.34 -15.96 -13.30
CA ALA A 66 13.09 -16.90 -14.38
C ALA A 66 13.69 -16.46 -15.72
N HIS A 67 13.90 -15.15 -15.95
CA HIS A 67 14.61 -14.66 -17.13
C HIS A 67 16.10 -14.95 -17.03
N ILE A 68 16.71 -14.69 -15.87
CA ILE A 68 18.13 -15.00 -15.61
C ILE A 68 18.40 -16.49 -15.79
N GLU A 69 17.54 -17.35 -15.24
CA GLU A 69 17.67 -18.80 -15.38
C GLU A 69 17.63 -19.24 -16.84
N ARG A 70 16.65 -18.75 -17.61
CA ARG A 70 16.55 -19.05 -19.05
C ARG A 70 17.81 -18.64 -19.83
N LEU A 71 18.36 -17.45 -19.57
CA LEU A 71 19.58 -17.00 -20.24
C LEU A 71 20.81 -17.86 -19.89
N ARG A 72 20.88 -18.37 -18.66
CA ARG A 72 21.98 -19.24 -18.21
C ARG A 72 21.95 -20.63 -18.85
N ASP A 73 20.75 -21.10 -19.21
CA ASP A 73 20.56 -22.40 -19.85
C ASP A 73 20.83 -22.36 -21.38
N GLU A 74 21.08 -21.18 -21.96
CA GLU A 74 21.42 -21.04 -23.37
C GLU A 74 22.81 -21.62 -23.69
N ALA A 75 23.02 -22.08 -24.93
CA ALA A 75 24.29 -22.68 -25.37
C ALA A 75 25.45 -21.67 -25.32
N GLU A 76 25.16 -20.39 -25.52
CA GLU A 76 26.09 -19.27 -25.40
C GLU A 76 25.43 -18.19 -24.51
N PRO A 77 25.61 -18.26 -23.17
CA PRO A 77 24.97 -17.32 -22.25
C PRO A 77 25.44 -15.88 -22.44
N ASP A 78 24.49 -14.93 -22.48
CA ASP A 78 24.80 -13.50 -22.45
C ASP A 78 25.08 -13.04 -21.00
N GLU A 79 26.33 -13.17 -20.60
CA GLU A 79 26.82 -12.79 -19.26
C GLU A 79 26.59 -11.30 -18.93
N VAL A 80 26.63 -10.43 -19.94
CA VAL A 80 26.37 -8.99 -19.74
C VAL A 80 24.91 -8.79 -19.40
N LYS A 81 24.00 -9.43 -20.16
CA LYS A 81 22.57 -9.32 -19.91
C LYS A 81 22.16 -9.94 -18.58
N ILE A 82 22.75 -11.07 -18.22
CA ILE A 82 22.56 -11.71 -16.93
C ILE A 82 22.97 -10.78 -15.79
N ALA A 83 24.14 -10.13 -15.89
CA ALA A 83 24.61 -9.18 -14.88
C ALA A 83 23.67 -7.98 -14.71
N GLU A 84 23.17 -7.42 -15.82
CA GLU A 84 22.16 -6.34 -15.77
C GLU A 84 20.89 -6.77 -15.03
N LEU A 85 20.36 -7.95 -15.35
CA LEU A 85 19.15 -8.47 -14.72
C LEU A 85 19.35 -8.80 -13.23
N ILE A 86 20.54 -9.25 -12.84
CA ILE A 86 20.88 -9.46 -11.43
C ILE A 86 20.88 -8.12 -10.66
N ALA A 87 21.44 -7.07 -11.26
CA ALA A 87 21.41 -5.74 -10.67
C ALA A 87 19.98 -5.19 -10.56
N GLU A 88 19.16 -5.36 -11.60
CA GLU A 88 17.75 -4.99 -11.59
C GLU A 88 16.98 -5.75 -10.51
N ARG A 89 17.13 -7.07 -10.43
CA ARG A 89 16.54 -7.92 -9.40
C ARG A 89 16.89 -7.43 -8.00
N THR A 90 18.17 -7.11 -7.79
CA THR A 90 18.67 -6.64 -6.48
C THR A 90 18.04 -5.31 -6.09
N LYS A 91 17.95 -4.36 -7.04
CA LYS A 91 17.26 -3.09 -6.83
C LYS A 91 15.78 -3.30 -6.47
N LYS A 92 15.09 -4.19 -7.19
CA LYS A 92 13.68 -4.52 -6.94
C LYS A 92 13.44 -5.12 -5.56
N VAL A 93 14.32 -6.01 -5.13
CA VAL A 93 14.28 -6.58 -3.77
C VAL A 93 14.36 -5.49 -2.70
N GLU A 94 15.26 -4.53 -2.86
CA GLU A 94 15.41 -3.43 -1.91
C GLU A 94 14.21 -2.46 -1.93
N GLU A 95 13.66 -2.14 -3.11
CA GLU A 95 12.42 -1.36 -3.23
C GLU A 95 11.24 -2.03 -2.50
N ILE A 96 11.10 -3.35 -2.67
CA ILE A 96 10.05 -4.15 -2.01
C ILE A 96 10.23 -4.14 -0.48
N LYS A 97 11.45 -4.30 0.02
CA LYS A 97 11.77 -4.24 1.46
C LYS A 97 11.42 -2.88 2.06
N GLN A 98 11.72 -1.79 1.36
CA GLN A 98 11.41 -0.44 1.81
C GLN A 98 9.90 -0.17 1.81
N LYS A 99 9.18 -0.71 0.83
CA LYS A 99 7.72 -0.55 0.70
C LYS A 99 6.93 -1.36 1.73
N PHE A 100 7.44 -2.54 2.10
CA PHE A 100 6.78 -3.46 3.04
C PHE A 100 7.74 -3.83 4.20
N PRO A 101 8.05 -2.87 5.09
CA PRO A 101 8.98 -3.08 6.19
C PRO A 101 8.34 -3.96 7.29
N TYR A 102 9.14 -4.82 7.90
CA TYR A 102 8.76 -5.53 9.13
C TYR A 102 9.02 -4.66 10.35
N LYS A 103 8.11 -4.67 11.32
CA LYS A 103 8.21 -3.81 12.52
C LYS A 103 9.42 -4.15 13.40
N ASN A 104 9.81 -5.42 13.45
CA ASN A 104 10.90 -5.90 14.30
C ASN A 104 12.20 -6.26 13.55
N GLY A 105 12.28 -6.01 12.24
CA GLY A 105 13.47 -6.36 11.45
C GLY A 105 13.76 -7.87 11.33
N GLU A 106 12.93 -8.74 11.91
CA GLU A 106 13.08 -10.19 11.82
C GLU A 106 12.50 -10.70 10.50
N GLU A 107 13.38 -10.93 9.51
CA GLU A 107 13.10 -11.88 8.43
C GLU A 107 13.10 -13.29 9.06
N LYS A 108 11.91 -13.82 9.36
CA LYS A 108 11.75 -15.21 9.83
C LYS A 108 12.10 -16.23 8.76
#